data_AF-S4NY62-F1
#
_entry.id   AF-S4NY62-F1
#
_cell.length_a   1.000
_cell.length_b   1.000
_cell.length_c   1.000
_cell.angle_alpha   90.00
_cell.angle_beta   90.00
_cell.angle_gamma   90.00
#
_symmetry.space_group_name_H-M   'P 1'
#
loop_
_entity.id
_entity.type
_entity.pdbx_description
1 polymer ?
#
loop_
_entity_poly.entity_id
_entity_poly.type
_entity_poly.pdbx_seq_one_letter_code
_entity_poly.pdbx_strand_id
1 'polypeptide(L)'
;MSRDDSSLAWMKIQKSTCRYPTTNFQQFSILLVRMLVQISRNHQALWIQTVHHVMCGVLVGLCFFGTANDGSQMFNHLKMCVGLVIFFAYTQIMVPVLVYPQEVKLVKKETFNGWYSLTPYYAALTVSKLPVQLTLNMVF
;
A
#
# COMPACT_ATOMS: atom_id res chain seq x y z
N MET A 1 50.65 33.90 -1.28
CA MET A 1 49.53 33.53 -2.17
C MET A 1 49.48 32.00 -2.18
N SER A 2 48.33 31.35 -1.93
CA SER A 2 48.15 29.88 -1.78
C SER A 2 48.08 29.34 -0.33
N ARG A 3 47.07 29.78 0.44
CA ARG A 3 46.53 29.03 1.60
C ARG A 3 45.05 28.68 1.41
N ASP A 4 44.33 29.46 0.60
CA ASP A 4 42.88 29.31 0.36
C ASP A 4 42.49 28.12 -0.54
N ASP A 5 43.41 27.60 -1.36
CA ASP A 5 43.14 26.47 -2.27
C ASP A 5 43.03 25.12 -1.53
N SER A 6 43.74 25.00 -0.40
CA SER A 6 43.67 23.80 0.46
C SER A 6 42.29 23.64 1.08
N SER A 7 41.58 24.76 1.30
CA SER A 7 40.24 24.74 1.88
C SER A 7 39.17 24.24 0.91
N LEU A 8 39.28 24.65 -0.35
CA LEU A 8 38.37 24.21 -1.41
C LEU A 8 38.60 22.74 -1.77
N ALA A 9 39.82 22.23 -1.57
CA ALA A 9 40.17 20.83 -1.80
C ALA A 9 39.50 19.89 -0.79
N TRP A 10 39.43 20.23 0.51
CA TRP A 10 38.69 19.42 1.49
C TRP A 10 37.18 19.48 1.26
N MET A 11 36.67 20.60 0.75
CA MET A 11 35.24 20.80 0.49
C MET A 11 34.76 20.02 -0.75
N LYS A 12 35.63 19.83 -1.75
CA LYS A 12 35.37 18.95 -2.92
C LYS A 12 35.43 17.45 -2.59
N ILE A 13 36.05 17.07 -1.46
CA ILE A 13 36.20 15.67 -1.02
C ILE A 13 35.13 15.28 0.02
N GLN A 14 34.02 16.02 0.15
CA GLN A 14 32.78 15.41 0.65
C GLN A 14 32.09 14.64 -0.49
N LYS A 15 32.76 13.57 -0.93
CA LYS A 15 32.13 12.48 -1.68
C LYS A 15 30.88 12.12 -0.90
N SER A 16 29.71 12.25 -1.51
CA SER A 16 28.41 11.91 -0.92
C SER A 16 28.55 10.62 -0.12
N THR A 17 28.64 10.75 1.20
CA THR A 17 28.65 9.58 2.08
C THR A 17 27.29 8.93 1.85
N CYS A 18 27.30 7.71 1.32
CA CYS A 18 26.08 6.92 1.25
C CYS A 18 25.54 6.86 2.68
N ARG A 19 24.47 7.61 2.96
CA ARG A 19 23.82 7.69 4.27
C ARG A 19 23.46 6.29 4.81
N TYR A 20 23.32 5.33 3.91
CA TYR A 20 23.05 3.95 4.21
C TYR A 20 24.19 3.04 3.70
N PRO A 21 24.63 2.06 4.50
CA PRO A 21 25.68 1.11 4.09
C PRO A 21 25.17 0.05 3.10
N THR A 22 23.85 -0.05 2.89
CA THR A 22 23.20 -1.06 2.05
C THR A 22 22.69 -0.47 0.74
N THR A 23 22.63 -1.29 -0.31
CA THR A 23 22.04 -0.88 -1.59
C THR A 23 20.52 -0.70 -1.45
N ASN A 24 19.92 0.16 -2.28
CA ASN A 24 18.46 0.37 -2.28
C ASN A 24 17.68 -0.94 -2.54
N PHE A 25 18.23 -1.86 -3.33
CA PHE A 25 17.61 -3.15 -3.61
C PHE A 25 17.61 -4.08 -2.39
N GLN A 26 18.72 -4.13 -1.64
CA GLN A 26 18.77 -4.89 -0.40
C GLN A 26 17.78 -4.34 0.64
N GLN A 27 17.71 -3.00 0.78
CA GLN A 27 16.72 -2.35 1.65
C GLN A 27 15.29 -2.74 1.23
N PHE A 28 14.99 -2.67 -0.06
CA PHE A 28 13.68 -3.04 -0.60
C PHE A 28 13.30 -4.49 -0.27
N SER A 29 14.17 -5.47 -0.56
CA SER A 29 13.85 -6.88 -0.32
C SER A 29 13.63 -7.21 1.16
N ILE A 30 14.43 -6.62 2.05
CA ILE A 30 14.28 -6.82 3.50
C ILE A 30 12.95 -6.21 3.99
N LEU A 31 12.65 -4.98 3.55
CA LEU A 31 11.40 -4.30 3.91
C LEU A 31 10.19 -5.04 3.35
N LEU A 32 10.28 -5.58 2.13
CA LEU A 32 9.22 -6.36 1.50
C LEU A 32 8.89 -7.61 2.32
N VAL A 33 9.90 -8.40 2.70
CA VAL A 33 9.69 -9.60 3.53
C VAL A 33 9.11 -9.23 4.89
N ARG A 34 9.62 -8.18 5.54
CA ARG A 34 9.07 -7.66 6.82
C ARG A 34 7.59 -7.33 6.68
N MET A 35 7.22 -6.57 5.63
CA MET A 35 5.84 -6.16 5.39
C MET A 35 4.93 -7.35 5.07
N LEU A 36 5.38 -8.29 4.23
CA LEU A 36 4.63 -9.50 3.91
C LEU A 36 4.36 -10.36 5.15
N VAL A 37 5.36 -10.54 6.02
CA VAL A 37 5.20 -11.27 7.29
C VAL A 37 4.28 -10.53 8.25
N GLN A 38 4.36 -9.20 8.31
CA GLN A 38 3.47 -8.38 9.14
C GLN A 38 2.01 -8.51 8.68
N ILE A 39 1.78 -8.47 7.37
CA ILE A 39 0.45 -8.62 6.77
C ILE A 39 -0.08 -10.04 7.01
N SER A 40 0.73 -11.08 6.78
CA SER A 40 0.29 -12.47 6.94
C SER A 40 -0.04 -12.81 8.40
N ARG A 41 0.73 -12.30 9.37
CA ARG A 41 0.47 -12.49 10.80
C ARG A 41 -0.78 -11.77 11.29
N ASN A 42 -1.22 -10.72 10.59
CA ASN A 42 -2.42 -9.98 10.95
C ASN A 42 -3.69 -10.68 10.44
N HIS A 43 -3.89 -11.94 10.85
CA HIS A 43 -5.04 -12.76 10.46
C HIS A 43 -6.38 -12.13 10.83
N GLN A 44 -6.44 -11.39 11.95
CA GLN A 44 -7.67 -10.72 12.41
C GLN A 44 -8.12 -9.66 11.41
N ALA A 45 -7.23 -8.78 10.96
CA ALA A 45 -7.57 -7.75 9.98
C ALA A 45 -7.98 -8.36 8.63
N LEU A 46 -7.27 -9.41 8.18
CA LEU A 46 -7.62 -10.13 6.96
C LEU A 46 -9.01 -10.78 7.07
N TRP A 47 -9.31 -11.43 8.19
CA TRP A 47 -10.60 -12.09 8.41
C TRP A 47 -11.76 -11.09 8.41
N ILE A 48 -11.62 -9.96 9.12
CA ILE A 48 -12.63 -8.90 9.14
C ILE A 48 -12.89 -8.37 7.72
N GLN A 49 -11.83 -8.18 6.93
CA GLN A 49 -11.97 -7.75 5.53
C GLN A 49 -12.69 -8.79 4.69
N THR A 50 -12.28 -10.07 4.76
CA THR A 50 -12.91 -11.14 3.99
C THR A 50 -14.40 -11.26 4.31
N VAL A 51 -14.77 -11.28 5.60
CA VAL A 51 -16.18 -11.36 6.02
C VAL A 51 -16.97 -10.15 5.52
N HIS A 52 -16.41 -8.94 5.60
CA HIS A 52 -17.06 -7.73 5.10
C HIS A 52 -17.30 -7.81 3.57
N HIS A 53 -16.30 -8.24 2.79
CA HIS A 53 -16.43 -8.36 1.33
C HIS A 53 -17.48 -9.40 0.94
N VAL A 54 -17.48 -10.57 1.59
CA VAL A 54 -18.47 -11.63 1.35
C VAL A 54 -19.88 -11.14 1.70
N MET A 55 -20.05 -10.52 2.88
CA MET A 55 -21.34 -9.97 3.32
C MET A 55 -21.88 -8.94 2.32
N CYS A 56 -21.03 -7.99 1.88
CA CYS A 56 -21.43 -6.96 0.94
C CYS A 56 -21.71 -7.52 -0.46
N GLY A 57 -20.91 -8.47 -0.95
CA GLY A 57 -21.15 -9.15 -2.23
C GLY A 57 -22.50 -9.87 -2.24
N VAL A 58 -22.83 -10.58 -1.15
CA VAL A 58 -24.13 -11.24 -0.99
C VAL A 58 -25.28 -10.22 -0.96
N LEU A 59 -25.15 -9.14 -0.19
CA LEU A 59 -26.19 -8.10 -0.12
C LEU A 59 -26.43 -7.43 -1.49
N VAL A 60 -25.38 -7.08 -2.21
CA VAL A 60 -25.49 -6.50 -3.55
C VAL A 60 -26.10 -7.51 -4.52
N GLY A 61 -25.66 -8.77 -4.48
CA GLY A 61 -26.22 -9.84 -5.30
C GLY A 61 -27.72 -10.07 -5.05
N LEU A 62 -28.16 -10.03 -3.80
CA LEU A 62 -29.58 -10.15 -3.44
C LEU A 62 -30.41 -8.93 -3.90
N CYS A 63 -29.88 -7.72 -3.74
CA CYS A 63 -30.58 -6.48 -4.16
C CYS A 63 -30.85 -6.43 -5.67
N PHE A 64 -29.97 -7.00 -6.49
CA PHE A 64 -30.10 -7.01 -7.96
C PHE A 64 -30.47 -8.38 -8.53
N PHE A 65 -30.90 -9.32 -7.67
CA PHE A 65 -31.30 -10.66 -8.10
C PHE A 65 -32.48 -10.58 -9.07
N GLY A 66 -32.35 -11.21 -10.24
CA GLY A 66 -33.38 -11.22 -11.29
C GLY A 66 -33.43 -9.98 -12.19
N THR A 67 -32.97 -8.81 -11.73
CA THR A 67 -32.93 -7.57 -12.54
C THR A 67 -31.87 -7.64 -13.65
N ALA A 68 -30.84 -8.47 -13.48
CA ALA A 68 -29.77 -8.64 -14.47
C ALA A 68 -30.21 -9.28 -15.80
N ASN A 69 -31.32 -10.03 -15.81
CA ASN A 69 -31.78 -10.76 -17.00
C ASN A 69 -32.65 -9.91 -17.95
N ASP A 70 -33.12 -8.75 -17.50
CA ASP A 70 -34.00 -7.88 -18.27
C ASP A 70 -33.20 -6.73 -18.89
N GLY A 71 -32.83 -6.90 -20.16
CA GLY A 71 -32.06 -5.90 -20.94
C GLY A 71 -32.85 -4.62 -21.27
N SER A 72 -34.15 -4.58 -20.99
CA SER A 72 -34.96 -3.37 -21.18
C SER A 72 -34.65 -2.29 -20.13
N GLN A 73 -34.07 -2.66 -18.98
CA GLN A 73 -33.80 -1.77 -17.86
C GLN A 73 -32.33 -1.33 -17.79
N MET A 74 -31.81 -0.77 -18.88
CA MET A 74 -30.42 -0.30 -19.00
C MET A 74 -29.99 0.64 -17.86
N PHE A 75 -30.90 1.52 -17.40
CA PHE A 75 -30.60 2.45 -16.31
C PHE A 75 -30.35 1.74 -14.98
N ASN A 76 -31.03 0.60 -14.72
CA ASN A 76 -30.82 -0.18 -13.51
C ASN A 76 -29.51 -0.98 -13.56
N HIS A 77 -29.10 -1.47 -14.73
CA HIS A 77 -27.78 -2.09 -14.91
C HIS A 77 -26.65 -1.07 -14.75
N LEU A 78 -26.82 0.15 -15.27
CA LEU A 78 -25.84 1.23 -15.07
C LEU A 78 -25.66 1.57 -13.58
N LYS A 79 -26.77 1.69 -12.83
CA LYS A 79 -26.74 1.92 -11.39
C LYS A 79 -26.00 0.82 -10.64
N MET A 80 -26.21 -0.44 -11.03
CA MET A 80 -25.49 -1.58 -10.46
C MET A 80 -23.98 -1.47 -10.74
N CYS A 81 -23.56 -1.24 -12.00
CA CYS A 81 -22.15 -1.11 -12.36
C CYS A 81 -21.46 0.05 -11.61
N VAL A 82 -22.08 1.22 -11.56
CA VAL A 82 -21.53 2.38 -10.84
C VAL A 82 -21.44 2.09 -9.34
N GLY A 83 -22.47 1.45 -8.77
CA GLY A 83 -22.48 1.04 -7.36
C GLY A 83 -21.35 0.06 -7.03
N LEU A 84 -21.11 -0.93 -7.89
CA LEU A 84 -20.02 -1.91 -7.73
C LEU A 84 -18.65 -1.23 -7.77
N VAL A 85 -18.42 -0.30 -8.71
CA VAL A 85 -17.15 0.44 -8.81
C VAL A 85 -16.90 1.31 -7.58
N ILE A 86 -17.94 2.01 -7.08
CA ILE A 86 -17.83 2.83 -5.87
C ILE A 86 -17.54 1.95 -4.65
N PHE A 87 -18.25 0.83 -4.53
CA PHE A 87 -18.04 -0.11 -3.43
C PHE A 87 -16.62 -0.68 -3.45
N PHE A 88 -16.14 -1.09 -4.62
CA PHE A 88 -14.77 -1.56 -4.81
C PHE A 88 -13.73 -0.50 -4.44
N ALA A 89 -13.93 0.76 -4.85
CA ALA A 89 -13.03 1.84 -4.46
C ALA A 89 -13.04 2.08 -2.94
N TYR A 90 -14.22 2.02 -2.31
CA TYR A 90 -14.38 2.17 -0.86
C TYR A 90 -13.62 1.09 -0.08
N THR A 91 -13.77 -0.18 -0.44
CA THR A 91 -13.14 -1.29 0.28
C THR A 91 -11.61 -1.23 0.22
N GLN A 92 -11.04 -0.78 -0.90
CA GLN A 92 -9.60 -0.59 -1.05
C GLN A 92 -9.03 0.54 -0.18
N ILE A 93 -9.84 1.56 0.14
CA ILE A 93 -9.39 2.75 0.90
C ILE A 93 -9.62 2.60 2.40
N MET A 94 -10.68 1.88 2.80
CA MET A 94 -11.15 1.78 4.20
C MET A 94 -10.06 1.32 5.19
N VAL A 95 -9.25 0.31 4.85
CA VAL A 95 -8.25 -0.24 5.78
C VAL A 95 -6.99 0.61 5.81
N PRO A 96 -6.38 0.99 4.67
CA PRO A 96 -5.19 1.83 4.69
C PRO A 96 -5.40 3.15 5.42
N VAL A 97 -6.56 3.81 5.29
CA VAL A 97 -6.80 5.11 5.92
C VAL A 97 -6.75 5.03 7.45
N LEU A 98 -7.20 3.92 8.04
CA LEU A 98 -7.19 3.72 9.49
C LEU A 98 -5.79 3.42 10.05
N VAL A 99 -4.98 2.69 9.28
CA VAL A 99 -3.64 2.23 9.71
C VAL A 99 -2.55 3.26 9.39
N TYR A 100 -2.77 4.10 8.38
CA TYR A 100 -1.86 5.15 7.92
C TYR A 100 -1.29 6.06 9.02
N PRO A 101 -2.07 6.64 9.97
CA PRO A 101 -1.52 7.54 10.98
C PRO A 101 -0.52 6.87 11.92
N GLN A 102 -0.66 5.57 12.17
CA GLN A 102 0.28 4.80 12.99
C GLN A 102 1.56 4.50 12.19
N GLU A 103 1.40 4.06 10.94
CA GLU A 103 2.51 3.76 10.02
C GLU A 103 3.40 4.99 9.78
N VAL A 104 2.81 6.17 9.50
CA VAL A 104 3.58 7.40 9.24
C VAL A 104 4.43 7.81 10.44
N LYS A 105 3.90 7.67 11.66
CA LYS A 105 4.66 7.98 12.89
C LYS A 105 5.88 7.06 13.04
N LEU A 106 5.71 5.77 12.73
CA LEU A 106 6.77 4.77 12.77
C LEU A 106 7.84 5.06 11.70
N VAL A 107 7.42 5.24 10.45
CA VAL A 107 8.33 5.53 9.32
C VAL A 107 9.13 6.80 9.54
N LYS A 108 8.50 7.85 10.09
CA LYS A 108 9.20 9.09 10.44
C LYS A 108 10.33 8.83 11.42
N LYS A 109 10.11 7.98 12.44
CA LYS A 109 11.12 7.61 13.43
C LYS A 109 12.24 6.75 12.82
N GLU A 110 11.87 5.73 12.04
CA GLU A 110 12.84 4.81 11.41
C GLU A 110 13.72 5.54 10.37
N THR A 111 13.14 6.47 9.60
CA THR A 111 13.88 7.28 8.62
C THR A 111 14.76 8.32 9.29
N PHE A 112 14.29 8.96 10.37
CA PHE A 112 15.11 9.89 11.16
C PHE A 112 16.34 9.20 11.76
N ASN A 113 16.20 7.94 12.18
CA ASN A 113 17.29 7.13 12.71
C ASN A 113 18.20 6.53 11.63
N GLY A 114 17.95 6.82 10.34
CA GLY A 114 18.81 6.36 9.25
C GLY A 114 18.79 4.85 9.01
N TRP A 115 17.69 4.15 9.32
CA TRP A 115 17.60 2.70 9.09
C TRP A 115 17.43 2.33 7.61
N TYR A 116 16.70 3.15 6.85
CA TYR A 116 16.48 2.96 5.41
C TYR A 116 16.00 4.27 4.75
N SER A 117 16.10 4.33 3.43
CA SER A 117 15.58 5.45 2.62
C SER A 117 14.06 5.34 2.36
N LEU A 118 13.37 6.46 2.19
CA LEU A 118 11.92 6.48 1.92
C LEU A 118 11.55 5.81 0.58
N THR A 119 12.40 5.93 -0.45
CA THR A 119 12.10 5.39 -1.79
C THR A 119 11.92 3.87 -1.81
N PRO A 120 12.88 3.05 -1.33
CA PRO A 120 12.69 1.59 -1.26
C PRO A 120 11.56 1.20 -0.30
N TYR A 121 11.27 2.01 0.73
CA TYR A 121 10.15 1.77 1.64
C TYR A 121 8.80 1.85 0.92
N TYR A 122 8.53 2.93 0.18
CA TYR A 122 7.26 3.07 -0.53
C TYR A 122 7.12 2.06 -1.67
N ALA A 123 8.22 1.70 -2.34
CA ALA A 123 8.21 0.62 -3.31
C ALA A 123 7.82 -0.72 -2.66
N ALA A 124 8.45 -1.08 -1.53
CA ALA A 124 8.13 -2.31 -0.80
C ALA A 124 6.69 -2.29 -0.25
N LEU A 125 6.20 -1.14 0.18
CA LEU A 125 4.83 -0.96 0.67
C LEU A 125 3.79 -1.22 -0.43
N THR A 126 4.03 -0.73 -1.64
CA THR A 126 3.13 -0.98 -2.77
C THR A 126 3.15 -2.46 -3.15
N VAL A 127 4.33 -3.07 -3.31
CA VAL A 127 4.46 -4.46 -3.74
C VAL A 127 3.92 -5.44 -2.71
N SER A 128 4.13 -5.19 -1.41
CA SER A 128 3.61 -6.06 -0.33
C SER A 128 2.08 -6.11 -0.25
N LYS A 129 1.39 -5.05 -0.70
CA LYS A 129 -0.08 -4.98 -0.67
C LYS A 129 -0.75 -5.68 -1.85
N LEU A 130 -0.07 -5.79 -3.01
CA LEU A 130 -0.64 -6.38 -4.23
C LEU A 130 -1.19 -7.80 -4.03
N PRO A 131 -0.48 -8.75 -3.38
CA PRO A 131 -0.98 -10.11 -3.23
C PRO A 131 -2.30 -10.16 -2.46
N VAL A 132 -2.40 -9.42 -1.35
CA VAL A 132 -3.62 -9.37 -0.54
C VAL A 132 -4.75 -8.68 -1.27
N GLN A 133 -4.46 -7.57 -1.96
CA GLN A 133 -5.44 -6.87 -2.77
C GLN A 133 -6.03 -7.78 -3.85
N LEU A 134 -5.19 -8.56 -4.55
CA LEU A 134 -5.65 -9.52 -5.56
C LEU A 134 -6.52 -10.62 -4.95
N THR A 135 -6.12 -11.20 -3.81
CA THR A 135 -6.92 -12.23 -3.14
C THR A 135 -8.27 -11.72 -2.68
N LEU A 136 -8.32 -10.52 -2.06
CA LEU A 136 -9.59 -9.93 -1.62
C LEU A 136 -10.51 -9.58 -2.79
N ASN A 137 -9.95 -9.10 -3.90
CA ASN A 137 -10.72 -8.80 -5.11
C ASN A 137 -11.26 -10.04 -5.82
N MET A 138 -10.60 -11.20 -5.70
CA MET A 138 -11.13 -12.46 -6.23
C MET A 138 -12.31 -12.99 -5.42
N VAL A 139 -12.43 -12.60 -4.14
CA VAL A 139 -13.50 -13.06 -3.24
C VAL A 139 -14.79 -12.25 -3.39
N PHE A 140 -14.68 -11.00 -3.86
CA PHE A 140 -15.80 -10.09 -4.10
C PHE A 140 -16.40 -10.30 -5.50
#